data_AF-A0A7S2FFG9-F1
#
_entry.id   AF-A0A7S2FFG9-F1
#
_cell.length_a   1.000
_cell.length_b   1.000
_cell.length_c   1.000
_cell.angle_alpha   90.00
_cell.angle_beta   90.00
_cell.angle_gamma   90.00
#
_symmetry.space_group_name_H-M   'P 1'
#
loop_
_entity.id
_entity.type
_entity.pdbx_description
1 polymer ?
#
loop_
_entity_poly.entity_id
_entity_poly.type
_entity_poly.pdbx_seq_one_letter_code
_entity_poly.pdbx_strand_id
1 'polypeptide(L)'
;KLVRLVRVSRILDRWQDHISISFAFAALLKFTFLIAVLAHWLACLWGFVGQASSETWMGYADGLSWRQKANIPESAGAKELYGIALYVSLNNIFGGSCEIQAGSYHEFYVQACMMFIGSSVW
;
A
#
# COMPACT_ATOMS: atom_id res chain seq x y z
N LYS A 1 15.77 5.58 6.51
CA LYS A 1 16.24 4.48 5.61
C LYS A 1 16.01 4.76 4.11
N LEU A 2 15.23 5.79 3.73
CA LEU A 2 14.99 6.24 2.35
C LEU A 2 16.26 6.59 1.55
N VAL A 3 17.30 7.10 2.22
CA VAL A 3 18.59 7.45 1.59
C VAL A 3 19.28 6.27 0.90
N ARG A 4 19.03 5.02 1.34
CA ARG A 4 19.56 3.82 0.65
C ARG A 4 18.86 3.56 -0.69
N LEU A 5 17.55 3.84 -0.81
CA LEU A 5 16.81 3.68 -2.07
C LEU A 5 17.32 4.64 -3.15
N VAL A 6 17.70 5.86 -2.77
CA VAL A 6 18.32 6.84 -3.69
C VAL A 6 19.67 6.33 -4.21
N ARG A 7 20.45 5.62 -3.39
CA ARG A 7 21.71 5.00 -3.85
C ARG A 7 21.46 3.82 -4.79
N VAL A 8 20.40 3.04 -4.57
CA VAL A 8 20.01 1.94 -5.47
C VAL A 8 19.57 2.50 -6.83
N SER A 9 18.84 3.62 -6.87
CA SER A 9 18.49 4.31 -8.12
C SER A 9 19.73 4.72 -8.93
N ARG A 10 20.76 5.31 -8.29
CA ARG A 10 22.00 5.69 -9.00
C ARG A 10 22.83 4.51 -9.49
N ILE A 11 22.75 3.37 -8.80
CA ILE A 11 23.40 2.13 -9.24
C ILE A 11 22.67 1.55 -10.44
N LEU A 12 21.34 1.56 -10.46
CA LEU A 12 20.56 1.14 -11.63
C LEU A 12 20.89 1.96 -12.88
N ASP A 13 21.16 3.27 -12.74
CA ASP A 13 21.58 4.12 -13.87
C ASP A 13 22.93 3.68 -14.47
N ARG A 14 23.89 3.26 -13.64
CA ARG A 14 25.18 2.73 -14.14
C ARG A 14 25.07 1.32 -14.74
N TRP A 15 24.11 0.51 -14.27
CA TRP A 15 23.85 -0.82 -14.84
C TRP A 15 23.12 -0.73 -16.18
N GLN A 16 22.35 0.33 -16.42
CA GLN A 16 21.65 0.58 -17.69
C GLN A 16 22.62 0.94 -18.83
N ASP A 17 23.76 1.57 -18.54
CA ASP A 17 24.81 1.87 -19.52
C ASP A 17 25.65 0.64 -19.92
N HIS A 18 25.74 -0.38 -19.06
CA HIS A 18 26.66 -1.51 -19.25
C HIS A 18 25.97 -2.81 -19.68
N ILE A 19 24.63 -2.89 -19.59
CA ILE A 19 23.84 -4.04 -19.99
C ILE A 19 22.97 -3.63 -21.17
N SER A 20 23.08 -4.33 -22.30
CA SER A 20 22.26 -4.23 -23.50
C SER A 20 20.80 -4.68 -23.29
N ILE A 21 20.23 -4.39 -22.13
CA ILE A 21 18.81 -4.51 -21.85
C ILE A 21 18.11 -3.41 -22.63
N SER A 22 17.07 -3.78 -23.38
CA SER A 22 16.21 -2.82 -24.06
C SER A 22 15.79 -1.70 -23.10
N PHE A 23 15.96 -0.45 -23.51
CA PHE A 23 15.57 0.74 -22.73
C PHE A 23 14.13 0.62 -22.21
N ALA A 24 13.24 -0.02 -22.97
CA ALA A 24 11.87 -0.33 -22.57
C ALA A 24 11.79 -1.28 -21.37
N PHE A 25 12.58 -2.36 -21.35
CA PHE A 25 12.58 -3.31 -20.23
C PHE A 25 13.18 -2.70 -18.97
N ALA A 26 14.24 -1.89 -19.09
CA ALA A 26 14.80 -1.15 -17.96
C ALA A 26 13.79 -0.15 -17.37
N ALA A 27 13.06 0.58 -18.22
CA ALA A 27 12.02 1.50 -17.77
C ALA A 27 10.87 0.77 -17.05
N LEU A 28 10.41 -0.36 -17.60
CA LEU A 28 9.39 -1.20 -16.96
C LEU A 28 9.84 -1.74 -15.60
N LEU A 29 11.09 -2.18 -15.48
CA LEU A 29 11.62 -2.70 -14.22
C LEU A 29 11.74 -1.59 -13.15
N LYS A 30 12.18 -0.39 -13.55
CA LYS A 30 12.18 0.80 -12.68
C LYS A 30 10.76 1.15 -12.19
N PHE A 31 9.78 1.14 -13.09
CA PHE A 31 8.38 1.43 -12.76
C PHE A 31 7.77 0.37 -11.82
N THR A 32 7.96 -0.92 -12.12
CA THR A 32 7.49 -2.03 -11.27
C THR A 32 8.10 -1.96 -9.87
N PHE A 33 9.40 -1.67 -9.76
CA PHE A 33 10.05 -1.53 -8.46
C PHE A 33 9.47 -0.35 -7.66
N LEU A 34 9.24 0.78 -8.31
CA LEU A 34 8.63 1.95 -7.68
C LEU A 34 7.22 1.65 -7.16
N ILE A 35 6.38 0.99 -7.98
CA ILE A 35 5.04 0.56 -7.56
C ILE A 35 5.11 -0.40 -6.38
N ALA A 36 6.03 -1.38 -6.40
CA ALA A 36 6.17 -2.35 -5.30
C ALA A 36 6.52 -1.67 -3.97
N VAL A 37 7.41 -0.67 -4.00
CA VAL A 37 7.76 0.11 -2.80
C VAL A 37 6.58 0.96 -2.32
N LEU A 38 5.84 1.60 -3.24
CA LEU A 38 4.63 2.35 -2.90
C LEU A 38 3.56 1.44 -2.27
N ALA A 39 3.27 0.30 -2.91
CA ALA A 39 2.30 -0.68 -2.41
C ALA A 39 2.67 -1.18 -1.02
N HIS A 40 3.96 -1.42 -0.74
CA HIS A 40 4.43 -1.79 0.59
C HIS A 40 4.21 -0.68 1.62
N TRP A 41 4.51 0.59 1.31
CA TRP A 41 4.28 1.70 2.24
C TRP A 41 2.81 1.92 2.52
N LEU A 42 1.97 1.87 1.50
CA LEU A 42 0.52 1.95 1.66
C LEU A 42 0.00 0.78 2.48
N ALA A 43 0.48 -0.44 2.25
CA ALA A 43 0.08 -1.62 3.02
C ALA A 43 0.46 -1.50 4.48
N CYS A 44 1.68 -1.04 4.77
CA CYS A 44 2.12 -0.79 6.15
C CYS A 44 1.28 0.32 6.81
N LEU A 45 0.95 1.38 6.08
CA LEU A 45 0.10 2.46 6.58
C LEU A 45 -1.31 1.96 6.89
N TRP A 46 -1.92 1.18 5.99
CA TRP A 46 -3.24 0.56 6.21
C TRP A 46 -3.25 -0.38 7.42
N GLY A 47 -2.24 -1.24 7.51
CA GLY A 47 -2.06 -2.18 8.62
C GLY A 47 -1.83 -1.48 9.96
N PHE A 48 -1.15 -0.33 9.95
CA PHE A 48 -0.93 0.50 11.12
C PHE A 48 -2.22 1.19 11.57
N VAL A 49 -2.95 1.83 10.65
CA VAL A 49 -4.20 2.52 11.01
C VAL A 49 -5.24 1.53 11.52
N GLY A 50 -5.36 0.33 10.95
CA GLY A 50 -6.27 -0.71 11.46
C GLY A 50 -5.93 -1.29 12.83
N GLN A 51 -4.74 -1.01 13.36
CA GLN A 51 -4.36 -1.34 14.73
C GLN A 51 -4.54 -0.15 15.67
N ALA A 52 -4.40 1.08 15.15
CA ALA A 52 -4.55 2.30 15.91
C ALA A 52 -6.01 2.79 16.02
N SER A 53 -6.90 2.33 15.14
CA SER A 53 -8.31 2.71 15.10
C SER A 53 -9.15 2.01 16.17
N SER A 54 -8.96 2.38 17.44
CA SER A 54 -9.87 2.01 18.53
C SER A 54 -10.86 3.11 18.90
N GLU A 55 -10.86 4.24 18.18
CA GLU A 55 -11.73 5.36 18.47
C GLU A 55 -13.08 5.17 17.77
N THR A 56 -14.17 5.27 18.54
CA THR A 56 -15.56 5.32 18.05
C THR A 56 -15.92 6.76 17.73
N TRP A 57 -16.39 7.03 16.52
CA TRP A 57 -16.71 8.39 16.03
C TRP A 57 -18.17 8.43 15.59
N MET A 58 -18.81 9.56 15.91
CA MET A 58 -20.25 9.78 15.78
C MET A 58 -20.68 9.70 14.31
N GLY A 59 -21.40 8.64 13.96
CA GLY A 59 -22.12 8.53 12.67
C GLY A 59 -22.01 7.17 11.97
N TYR A 60 -21.02 6.33 12.31
CA TYR A 60 -20.92 4.96 11.81
C TYR A 60 -21.14 4.00 12.98
N ALA A 61 -22.29 3.32 12.99
CA ALA A 61 -22.90 2.68 14.17
C ALA A 61 -22.05 1.62 14.91
N ASP A 62 -20.90 1.22 14.37
CA ASP A 62 -20.08 0.16 14.94
C ASP A 62 -18.73 0.65 15.48
N GLY A 63 -18.19 1.79 15.02
CA GLY A 63 -16.85 2.25 15.41
C GLY A 63 -15.72 1.22 15.20
N LEU A 64 -16.00 0.17 14.43
CA LEU A 64 -15.13 -0.98 14.22
C LEU A 64 -14.08 -0.64 13.16
N SER A 65 -12.82 -0.94 13.47
CA SER A 65 -11.68 -0.90 12.53
C SER A 65 -11.95 -1.76 11.29
N TRP A 66 -11.23 -1.51 10.20
CA TRP A 66 -11.33 -2.35 9.00
C TRP A 66 -11.04 -3.84 9.30
N ARG A 67 -10.19 -4.15 10.31
CA ARG A 67 -9.91 -5.52 10.75
C ARG A 67 -11.14 -6.20 11.34
N GLN A 68 -11.85 -5.47 12.19
CA GLN A 68 -13.07 -5.96 12.83
C GLN A 68 -14.20 -6.11 11.81
N LYS A 69 -14.35 -5.16 10.88
CA LYS A 69 -15.31 -5.27 9.76
C LYS A 69 -15.03 -6.47 8.86
N ALA A 70 -13.76 -6.77 8.62
CA ALA A 70 -13.33 -7.93 7.85
C ALA A 70 -13.42 -9.27 8.63
N ASN A 71 -13.93 -9.26 9.87
CA ASN A 71 -14.02 -10.43 10.76
C ASN A 71 -12.67 -11.17 10.93
N ILE A 72 -11.56 -10.42 10.94
CA ILE A 72 -10.23 -11.01 11.13
C ILE A 72 -10.03 -11.29 12.62
N PRO A 73 -9.70 -12.53 13.00
CA PRO A 73 -9.48 -12.86 14.41
C PRO A 73 -8.30 -12.05 14.98
N GLU A 74 -8.38 -11.67 16.26
CA GLU A 74 -7.30 -10.94 16.93
C GLU A 74 -5.99 -11.75 16.99
N SER A 75 -6.08 -13.08 16.96
CA SER A 75 -4.94 -14.00 16.89
C SER A 75 -4.24 -14.03 15.52
N ALA A 76 -4.74 -13.30 14.51
CA ALA A 76 -4.15 -13.27 13.19
C ALA A 76 -2.70 -12.77 13.25
N GLY A 77 -1.81 -13.52 12.60
CA GLY A 77 -0.39 -13.22 12.60
C GLY A 77 -0.05 -11.97 11.79
N ALA A 78 1.08 -11.33 12.10
CA ALA A 78 1.54 -10.14 11.36
C ALA A 78 1.64 -10.35 9.84
N LYS A 79 1.94 -11.59 9.40
CA LYS A 79 2.03 -11.94 7.97
C LYS A 79 0.67 -11.95 7.28
N GLU A 80 -0.37 -12.44 7.96
CA GLU A 80 -1.73 -12.50 7.43
C GLU A 80 -2.29 -11.09 7.26
N LEU A 81 -2.10 -10.25 8.28
CA LEU A 81 -2.49 -8.83 8.25
C LEU A 81 -1.76 -8.07 7.15
N TYR A 82 -0.46 -8.31 6.99
CA TYR A 82 0.31 -7.69 5.93
C TYR A 82 -0.19 -8.13 4.55
N GLY A 83 -0.50 -9.42 4.36
CA GLY A 83 -1.06 -9.94 3.10
C GLY A 83 -2.39 -9.26 2.74
N ILE A 84 -3.28 -9.10 3.71
CA ILE A 84 -4.58 -8.44 3.53
C ILE A 84 -4.40 -6.94 3.23
N ALA A 85 -3.53 -6.26 3.98
CA ALA A 85 -3.24 -4.84 3.75
C ALA A 85 -2.56 -4.58 2.40
N LEU A 86 -1.70 -5.50 1.95
CA LEU A 86 -1.09 -5.46 0.63
C LEU A 86 -2.14 -5.65 -0.47
N TYR A 87 -3.07 -6.60 -0.29
CA TYR A 87 -4.20 -6.78 -1.19
C TYR A 87 -5.04 -5.50 -1.33
N VAL A 88 -5.39 -4.85 -0.22
CA VAL A 88 -6.12 -3.56 -0.24
C VAL A 88 -5.33 -2.50 -0.99
N SER A 89 -4.03 -2.39 -0.73
CA SER A 89 -3.17 -1.38 -1.34
C SER A 89 -3.04 -1.57 -2.86
N LEU A 90 -2.84 -2.81 -3.30
CA LEU A 90 -2.75 -3.12 -4.73
C LEU A 90 -4.07 -2.86 -5.45
N ASN A 91 -5.21 -3.21 -4.86
CA ASN A 91 -6.52 -2.89 -5.45
C ASN A 91 -6.73 -1.38 -5.60
N ASN A 92 -6.35 -0.59 -4.59
CA ASN A 92 -6.46 0.87 -4.69
C ASN A 92 -5.50 1.47 -5.73
N ILE A 93 -4.31 0.88 -5.94
CA ILE A 93 -3.36 1.35 -6.96
C ILE A 93 -3.83 0.98 -8.38
N PHE A 94 -4.32 -0.25 -8.57
CA PHE A 94 -4.68 -0.75 -9.90
C PHE A 94 -6.17 -0.55 -10.26
N GLY A 95 -6.97 0.02 -9.37
CA GLY A 95 -8.40 0.24 -9.59
C GLY A 95 -9.26 -1.03 -9.51
N GLY A 96 -8.83 -2.02 -8.72
CA GLY A 96 -9.57 -3.25 -8.47
C GLY A 96 -10.69 -3.09 -7.44
N SER A 97 -11.62 -4.05 -7.40
CA SER A 97 -12.71 -4.07 -6.43
C SER A 97 -12.16 -4.31 -5.02
N CYS A 98 -12.30 -3.33 -4.13
CA CYS A 98 -11.87 -3.45 -2.74
C CYS A 98 -13.08 -3.73 -1.83
N GLU A 99 -13.18 -4.96 -1.33
CA GLU A 99 -14.25 -5.40 -0.43
C GLU A 99 -14.04 -4.95 1.02
N ILE A 100 -12.79 -4.66 1.40
CA ILE A 100 -12.42 -4.22 2.75
C ILE A 100 -12.57 -2.70 2.81
N GLN A 101 -13.54 -2.25 3.60
CA GLN A 101 -13.90 -0.84 3.71
C GLN A 101 -13.38 -0.21 4.99
N ALA A 102 -13.04 1.07 4.92
CA ALA A 102 -12.74 1.89 6.08
C ALA A 102 -13.91 1.89 7.09
N GLY A 103 -13.53 1.72 8.34
CA GLY A 103 -14.35 1.86 9.54
C GLY A 103 -13.74 2.76 10.60
N SER A 104 -12.61 3.44 10.27
CA SER A 104 -11.94 4.64 10.83
C SER A 104 -12.15 5.99 10.10
N TYR A 105 -12.21 7.18 10.72
CA TYR A 105 -12.05 8.45 9.98
C TYR A 105 -10.61 8.55 9.46
N HIS A 106 -9.66 8.10 10.28
CA HIS A 106 -8.28 7.88 9.89
C HIS A 106 -8.18 6.92 8.70
N GLU A 107 -8.97 5.84 8.71
CA GLU A 107 -8.97 4.86 7.61
C GLU A 107 -9.52 5.48 6.33
N PHE A 108 -10.58 6.31 6.40
CA PHE A 108 -11.07 7.03 5.23
C PHE A 108 -10.04 7.98 4.64
N TYR A 109 -9.31 8.74 5.46
CA TYR A 109 -8.24 9.60 4.95
C TYR A 109 -7.13 8.79 4.27
N VAL A 110 -6.69 7.69 4.88
CA VAL A 110 -5.67 6.82 4.29
C VAL A 110 -6.17 6.20 2.98
N GLN A 111 -7.41 5.73 2.93
CA GLN A 111 -7.99 5.14 1.73
C GLN A 111 -8.12 6.18 0.60
N ALA A 112 -8.54 7.41 0.91
CA ALA A 112 -8.55 8.51 -0.06
C ALA A 112 -7.14 8.82 -0.61
N CYS A 113 -6.12 8.84 0.26
CA CYS A 113 -4.73 9.01 -0.18
C CYS A 113 -4.26 7.87 -1.09
N MET A 114 -4.64 6.62 -0.79
CA MET A 114 -4.32 5.46 -1.63
C MET A 114 -4.94 5.58 -3.03
N MET A 115 -6.20 6.01 -3.12
CA MET A 115 -6.88 6.19 -4.40
C MET A 115 -6.26 7.33 -5.22
N PHE A 116 -5.88 8.44 -4.59
CA PHE A 116 -5.23 9.56 -5.28
C PHE A 116 -3.83 9.19 -5.83
N ILE A 117 -3.09 8.40 -5.06
CA ILE A 117 -1.80 7.86 -5.51
C ILE A 117 -2.03 6.86 -6.65
N GLY A 118 -3.02 5.97 -6.53
CA GLY A 118 -3.39 5.02 -7.58
C GLY A 118 -3.81 5.69 -8.88
N SER A 119 -4.62 6.75 -8.82
CA SER A 119 -5.02 7.52 -10.00
C SER A 119 -3.85 8.25 -10.66
N SER A 120 -2.74 8.48 -9.97
CA SER A 120 -1.53 9.09 -10.53
C SER A 120 -0.64 8.08 -11.26
N VAL A 121 -0.92 6.78 -11.13
CA VAL A 121 -0.19 5.69 -11.79
C VAL A 121 -0.78 5.36 -13.17
N TRP A 122 -2.04 5.74 -13.41
CA TRP A 122 -2.77 5.60 -14.67
C TRP A 122 -2.78 6.91 -15.46
#